data_AF-A0A260BML7-F1
#
_entry.id   AF-A0A260BML7-F1
#
_cell.length_a   1.000
_cell.length_b   1.000
_cell.length_c   1.000
_cell.angle_alpha   90.00
_cell.angle_beta   90.00
_cell.angle_gamma   90.00
#
_symmetry.space_group_name_H-M   'P 1'
#
loop_
_entity.id
_entity.type
_entity.pdbx_description
1 polymer ?
#
loop_
_entity_poly.entity_id
_entity_poly.type
_entity_poly.pdbx_seq_one_letter_code
_entity_poly.pdbx_strand_id
1 'polypeptide(L)'
;MRIHAWVCADSAYDDIEERGDDPVDPTEWWNLFDRLPECTYSESALWRRQMARSYDDLAEDLDAGQLPRPRTMAEQLALMIVILHASAAMSDAEYGDDVAALASHPRDGDWDAVSDGLTDDRDAEAFYHPATAIRGLQVFPCRTWFTARVGEDPRDPRRGFRR
;
A
#
# COMPACT_ATOMS: atom_id res chain seq x y z
N MET A 1 3.23 -6.06 10.18
CA MET A 1 2.62 -5.91 8.85
C MET A 1 1.12 -6.19 8.83
N ARG A 2 0.63 -7.36 9.24
CA ARG A 2 -0.82 -7.73 9.22
C ARG A 2 -1.75 -6.64 9.74
N ILE A 3 -1.53 -6.17 10.98
CA ILE A 3 -2.33 -5.10 11.60
C ILE A 3 -2.28 -3.82 10.76
N HIS A 4 -1.07 -3.43 10.30
CA HIS A 4 -0.89 -2.20 9.54
C HIS A 4 -1.49 -2.25 8.13
N ALA A 5 -1.64 -3.43 7.52
CA ALA A 5 -2.37 -3.56 6.27
C ALA A 5 -3.86 -3.21 6.45
N TRP A 6 -4.49 -3.74 7.51
CA TRP A 6 -5.86 -3.36 7.87
C TRP A 6 -5.99 -1.88 8.25
N VAL A 7 -5.06 -1.35 9.06
CA VAL A 7 -5.04 0.08 9.42
C VAL A 7 -4.95 0.96 8.16
N CYS A 8 -4.06 0.66 7.23
CA CYS A 8 -3.96 1.41 5.99
C CYS A 8 -5.25 1.30 5.17
N ALA A 9 -5.84 0.11 5.09
CA ALA A 9 -7.10 -0.08 4.38
C ALA A 9 -8.23 0.76 4.99
N ASP A 10 -8.39 0.72 6.31
CA ASP A 10 -9.39 1.51 7.03
C ASP A 10 -9.16 3.02 6.84
N SER A 11 -7.92 3.49 7.00
CA SER A 11 -7.55 4.89 6.74
C SER A 11 -7.84 5.32 5.29
N ALA A 12 -7.66 4.43 4.31
CA ALA A 12 -8.01 4.72 2.92
C ALA A 12 -9.53 4.89 2.75
N TYR A 13 -10.34 3.99 3.33
CA TYR A 13 -11.80 4.10 3.25
C TYR A 13 -12.33 5.34 3.99
N ASP A 14 -11.75 5.68 5.15
CA ASP A 14 -12.09 6.91 5.89
C ASP A 14 -11.86 8.16 5.03
N ASP A 15 -10.71 8.26 4.35
CA ASP A 15 -10.43 9.35 3.40
C ASP A 15 -11.45 9.41 2.25
N ILE A 16 -11.90 8.24 1.73
CA ILE A 16 -12.92 8.18 0.66
C ILE A 16 -14.28 8.65 1.18
N GLU A 17 -14.69 8.22 2.37
CA GLU A 17 -15.98 8.59 2.96
C GLU A 17 -16.04 10.10 3.28
N GLU A 18 -14.94 10.66 3.77
CA GLU A 18 -14.87 12.08 4.15
C GLU A 18 -14.70 13.01 2.94
N ARG A 19 -13.86 12.63 1.96
CA ARG A 19 -13.41 13.52 0.88
C ARG A 19 -13.91 13.14 -0.52
N GLY A 20 -14.29 11.88 -0.74
CA GLY A 20 -14.76 11.41 -2.04
C GLY A 20 -13.78 11.68 -3.19
N ASP A 21 -14.20 12.50 -4.16
CA ASP A 21 -13.42 12.92 -5.32
C ASP A 21 -12.57 14.19 -5.07
N ASP A 22 -12.65 14.81 -3.90
CA ASP A 22 -11.92 16.04 -3.62
C ASP A 22 -10.41 15.80 -3.74
N PRO A 23 -9.67 16.62 -4.51
CA PRO A 23 -8.24 16.45 -4.69
C PRO A 23 -7.49 16.47 -3.36
N VAL A 24 -6.42 15.66 -3.27
CA VAL A 24 -5.55 15.68 -2.09
C VAL A 24 -4.84 17.03 -1.98
N ASP A 25 -5.07 17.73 -0.87
CA ASP A 25 -4.31 18.90 -0.44
C ASP A 25 -3.40 18.49 0.72
N PRO A 26 -2.06 18.44 0.53
CA PRO A 26 -1.12 18.01 1.56
C PRO A 26 -0.98 19.00 2.73
N THR A 27 -1.63 20.17 2.66
CA THR A 27 -1.71 21.11 3.78
C THR A 27 -2.87 20.83 4.73
N GLU A 28 -3.82 19.99 4.31
CA GLU A 28 -4.93 19.53 5.14
C GLU A 28 -4.62 18.16 5.77
N TRP A 29 -5.43 17.77 6.75
CA TRP A 29 -5.34 16.44 7.34
C TRP A 29 -5.95 15.38 6.40
N TRP A 30 -5.18 14.31 6.18
CA TRP A 30 -5.56 13.07 5.51
C TRP A 30 -5.09 11.89 6.36
N ASN A 31 -5.82 10.78 6.31
CA ASN A 31 -5.44 9.58 7.05
C ASN A 31 -4.38 8.77 6.28
N LEU A 32 -4.45 8.75 4.95
CA LEU A 32 -3.56 7.95 4.10
C LEU A 32 -3.23 8.56 2.73
N PHE A 33 -4.18 9.17 2.02
CA PHE A 33 -3.97 9.48 0.59
C PHE A 33 -2.95 10.59 0.33
N ASP A 34 -2.60 11.40 1.32
CA ASP A 34 -1.45 12.30 1.29
C ASP A 34 -0.09 11.58 1.28
N ARG A 35 -0.06 10.29 1.59
CA ARG A 35 1.14 9.44 1.50
C ARG A 35 1.32 8.80 0.12
N LEU A 36 0.34 8.88 -0.78
CA LEU A 36 0.48 8.38 -2.13
C LEU A 36 1.31 9.34 -3.01
N PRO A 37 1.81 8.89 -4.17
CA PRO A 37 2.48 9.79 -5.11
C PRO A 37 1.54 10.91 -5.59
N GLU A 38 2.07 12.13 -5.76
CA GLU A 38 1.31 13.32 -6.18
C GLU A 38 0.51 13.12 -7.47
N CYS A 39 0.95 12.22 -8.36
CA CYS A 39 0.23 11.90 -9.59
C CYS A 39 -1.13 11.23 -9.37
N THR A 40 -1.44 10.83 -8.13
CA THR A 40 -2.71 10.22 -7.73
C THR A 40 -3.67 11.20 -7.07
N TYR A 41 -3.23 12.42 -6.74
CA TYR A 41 -3.98 13.34 -5.88
C TYR A 41 -5.34 13.76 -6.45
N SER A 42 -5.47 13.78 -7.78
CA SER A 42 -6.71 14.10 -8.49
C SER A 42 -7.47 12.87 -9.01
N GLU A 43 -7.07 11.66 -8.62
CA GLU A 43 -7.76 10.44 -9.04
C GLU A 43 -9.11 10.28 -8.34
N SER A 44 -10.08 9.73 -9.09
CA SER A 44 -11.47 9.60 -8.64
C SER A 44 -11.66 8.70 -7.41
N ALA A 45 -12.79 8.84 -6.72
CA ALA A 45 -13.25 7.98 -5.64
C ALA A 45 -13.30 6.50 -6.05
N LEU A 46 -13.58 6.18 -7.33
CA LEU A 46 -13.52 4.80 -7.82
C LEU A 46 -12.08 4.28 -7.87
N TRP A 47 -11.13 5.09 -8.33
CA TRP A 47 -9.71 4.75 -8.31
C TRP A 47 -9.23 4.58 -6.87
N ARG A 48 -9.60 5.51 -5.98
CA ARG A 48 -9.31 5.47 -4.55
C ARG A 48 -9.86 4.23 -3.88
N ARG A 49 -11.09 3.79 -4.21
CA ARG A 49 -11.66 2.51 -3.74
C ARG A 49 -10.87 1.30 -4.20
N GLN A 50 -10.38 1.29 -5.44
CA GLN A 50 -9.50 0.22 -5.92
C GLN A 50 -8.14 0.23 -5.21
N MET A 51 -7.63 1.41 -4.85
CA MET A 51 -6.42 1.55 -4.05
C MET A 51 -6.65 1.06 -2.61
N ALA A 52 -7.73 1.48 -1.95
CA ALA A 52 -8.15 0.96 -0.64
C ALA A 52 -8.26 -0.58 -0.65
N ARG A 53 -8.85 -1.13 -1.71
CA ARG A 53 -8.97 -2.58 -1.89
C ARG A 53 -7.63 -3.29 -2.03
N SER A 54 -6.60 -2.63 -2.54
CA SER A 54 -5.25 -3.22 -2.62
C SER A 54 -4.66 -3.45 -1.22
N TYR A 55 -4.98 -2.60 -0.24
CA TYR A 55 -4.61 -2.86 1.15
C TYR A 55 -5.40 -4.03 1.75
N ASP A 56 -6.71 -4.13 1.46
CA ASP A 56 -7.53 -5.29 1.86
C ASP A 56 -6.94 -6.60 1.32
N ASP A 57 -6.60 -6.61 0.03
CA ASP A 57 -6.08 -7.80 -0.64
C ASP A 57 -4.74 -8.27 0.01
N LEU A 58 -3.88 -7.34 0.42
CA LEU A 58 -2.64 -7.67 1.16
C LEU A 58 -2.91 -8.09 2.62
N ALA A 59 -3.91 -7.49 3.26
CA ALA A 59 -4.31 -7.84 4.62
C ALA A 59 -4.91 -9.25 4.68
N GLU A 60 -5.77 -9.60 3.72
CA GLU A 60 -6.36 -10.92 3.54
C GLU A 60 -5.28 -12.00 3.29
N ASP A 61 -4.27 -11.71 2.45
CA ASP A 61 -3.12 -12.62 2.25
C ASP A 61 -2.37 -12.87 3.58
N LEU A 62 -2.11 -11.81 4.35
CA LEU A 62 -1.43 -11.89 5.65
C LEU A 62 -2.25 -12.63 6.71
N ASP A 63 -3.57 -12.42 6.75
CA ASP A 63 -4.49 -13.14 7.65
C ASP A 63 -4.54 -14.64 7.32
N ALA A 64 -4.41 -15.00 6.05
CA ALA A 64 -4.28 -16.38 5.59
C ALA A 64 -2.89 -17.00 5.86
N GLY A 65 -1.96 -16.25 6.47
CA GLY A 65 -0.59 -16.69 6.73
C GLY A 65 0.29 -16.74 5.49
N GLN A 66 -0.10 -16.05 4.42
CA GLN A 66 0.67 -15.96 3.18
C GLN A 66 1.60 -14.73 3.20
N LEU A 67 2.65 -14.76 2.37
CA LEU A 67 3.44 -13.56 2.11
C LEU A 67 2.64 -12.63 1.19
N PRO A 68 2.59 -11.31 1.47
CA PRO A 68 1.82 -10.36 0.68
C PRO A 68 2.57 -9.99 -0.61
N ARG A 69 2.55 -10.89 -1.60
CA ARG A 69 3.20 -10.68 -2.90
C ARG A 69 2.32 -9.79 -3.78
N PRO A 70 2.80 -8.60 -4.19
CA PRO A 70 1.98 -7.66 -4.94
C PRO A 70 1.78 -8.11 -6.39
N ARG A 71 0.53 -8.24 -6.83
CA ARG A 71 0.16 -8.70 -8.18
C ARG A 71 -0.02 -7.55 -9.16
N THR A 72 -0.12 -6.33 -8.66
CA THR A 72 -0.42 -5.11 -9.43
C THR A 72 0.52 -3.96 -9.02
N MET A 73 0.50 -2.84 -9.75
CA MET A 73 1.25 -1.65 -9.33
C MET A 73 0.67 -1.05 -8.05
N ALA A 74 -0.66 -1.04 -7.93
CA ALA A 74 -1.35 -0.56 -6.74
C ALA A 74 -1.02 -1.41 -5.50
N GLU A 75 -0.97 -2.74 -5.62
CA GLU A 75 -0.57 -3.62 -4.52
C GLU A 75 0.89 -3.38 -4.11
N GLN A 76 1.80 -3.10 -5.05
CA GLN A 76 3.19 -2.79 -4.71
C GLN A 76 3.30 -1.47 -3.94
N LEU A 77 2.59 -0.42 -4.39
CA LEU A 77 2.49 0.86 -3.68
C LEU A 77 1.87 0.70 -2.28
N ALA A 78 0.79 -0.06 -2.18
CA ALA A 78 0.13 -0.37 -0.92
C ALA A 78 1.10 -1.05 0.04
N LEU A 79 1.83 -2.06 -0.45
CA LEU A 79 2.79 -2.82 0.34
C LEU A 79 3.93 -1.94 0.87
N MET A 80 4.47 -1.04 0.04
CA MET A 80 5.50 -0.09 0.49
C MET A 80 5.01 0.77 1.66
N ILE A 81 3.78 1.28 1.59
CA ILE A 81 3.18 2.09 2.66
C ILE A 81 2.94 1.23 3.92
N VAL A 82 2.47 -0.01 3.77
CA VAL A 82 2.27 -0.94 4.89
C VAL A 82 3.60 -1.28 5.58
N ILE A 83 4.68 -1.47 4.81
CA ILE A 83 6.03 -1.69 5.34
C ILE A 83 6.48 -0.46 6.13
N LEU A 84 6.31 0.74 5.58
CA LEU A 84 6.66 1.99 6.26
C LEU A 84 5.88 2.17 7.58
N HIS A 85 4.58 1.89 7.60
CA HIS A 85 3.78 1.94 8.82
C HIS A 85 4.23 0.90 9.85
N ALA A 86 4.51 -0.32 9.41
CA ALA A 86 4.96 -1.39 10.30
C ALA A 86 6.36 -1.11 10.86
N SER A 87 7.25 -0.49 10.09
CA SER A 87 8.61 -0.14 10.54
C SER A 87 8.61 1.01 11.53
N ALA A 88 7.75 2.01 11.33
CA ALA A 88 7.51 3.09 12.29
C ALA A 88 7.00 2.52 13.63
N ALA A 89 5.95 1.68 13.59
CA ALA A 89 5.40 1.07 14.80
C ALA A 89 6.41 0.18 15.55
N MET A 90 7.27 -0.56 14.83
CA MET A 90 8.36 -1.31 15.48
C MET A 90 9.38 -0.40 16.16
N SER A 91 9.68 0.76 15.58
CA SER A 91 10.59 1.74 16.17
C SER A 91 10.03 2.35 17.45
N ASP A 92 8.72 2.55 17.51
CA ASP A 92 8.00 3.12 18.66
C ASP A 92 7.55 2.07 19.69
N ALA A 93 7.91 0.79 19.48
CA ALA A 93 7.46 -0.36 20.28
C ALA A 93 5.93 -0.55 20.34
N GLU A 94 5.22 -0.08 19.33
CA GLU A 94 3.77 -0.17 19.16
C GLU A 94 3.39 -1.43 18.35
N TYR A 95 3.91 -2.59 18.74
CA TYR A 95 3.55 -3.88 18.14
C TYR A 95 2.79 -4.77 19.14
N GLY A 96 2.02 -5.71 18.60
CA GLY A 96 1.18 -6.61 19.40
C GLY A 96 1.97 -7.50 20.36
N ASP A 97 1.32 -7.94 21.44
CA ASP A 97 1.89 -8.82 22.47
C ASP A 97 2.47 -10.13 21.88
N ASP A 98 1.90 -10.60 20.77
CA ASP A 98 2.36 -11.77 20.03
C ASP A 98 3.75 -11.56 19.40
N VAL A 99 4.02 -10.37 18.86
CA VAL A 99 5.34 -10.00 18.35
C VAL A 99 6.32 -9.75 19.50
N ALA A 100 5.86 -9.11 20.58
CA ALA A 100 6.69 -8.85 21.76
C ALA A 100 7.17 -10.13 22.46
N ALA A 101 6.45 -11.24 22.31
CA ALA A 101 6.81 -12.54 22.86
C ALA A 101 7.90 -13.28 22.05
N LEU A 102 8.23 -12.82 20.84
CA LEU A 102 9.24 -13.46 19.99
C LEU A 102 10.66 -13.11 20.48
N ALA A 103 11.59 -14.06 20.30
CA ALA A 103 13.00 -13.80 20.61
C ALA A 103 13.58 -12.82 19.59
N SER A 104 14.21 -11.75 20.08
CA SER A 104 14.87 -10.76 19.22
C SER A 104 15.95 -11.40 18.36
N HIS A 105 15.96 -11.09 17.07
CA HIS A 105 16.98 -11.47 16.11
C HIS A 105 17.70 -10.22 15.57
N PRO A 106 19.02 -10.28 15.29
CA PRO A 106 19.79 -9.10 14.82
C PRO A 106 19.30 -8.45 13.51
N ARG A 107 18.40 -9.11 12.78
CA ARG A 107 17.81 -8.62 11.53
C ARG A 107 16.36 -8.18 11.65
N ASP A 108 15.80 -8.11 12.86
CA ASP A 108 14.40 -7.68 13.05
C ASP A 108 14.16 -6.23 12.61
N GLY A 109 15.22 -5.42 12.52
CA GLY A 109 15.16 -4.05 11.99
C GLY A 109 15.53 -3.91 10.51
N ASP A 110 15.79 -5.00 9.78
CA ASP A 110 16.23 -4.97 8.37
C ASP A 110 15.03 -4.83 7.41
N TRP A 111 14.38 -3.66 7.46
CA TRP A 111 13.19 -3.36 6.66
C TRP A 111 13.48 -3.19 5.17
N ASP A 112 14.72 -2.81 4.81
CA ASP A 112 15.14 -2.77 3.42
C ASP A 112 15.13 -4.18 2.81
N ALA A 113 15.64 -5.19 3.54
CA ALA A 113 15.56 -6.58 3.10
C ALA A 113 14.12 -7.10 3.01
N VAL A 114 13.21 -6.64 3.89
CA VAL A 114 11.77 -6.96 3.80
C VAL A 114 11.17 -6.37 2.52
N SER A 115 11.46 -5.10 2.23
CA SER A 115 10.99 -4.43 1.01
C SER A 115 11.49 -5.15 -0.24
N ASP A 116 12.80 -5.37 -0.35
CA ASP A 116 13.41 -6.08 -1.47
C ASP A 116 12.86 -7.49 -1.65
N GLY A 117 12.70 -8.23 -0.55
CA GLY A 117 12.27 -9.60 -0.58
C GLY A 117 10.80 -9.78 -0.98
N LEU A 118 9.95 -8.76 -0.80
CA LEU A 118 8.51 -8.84 -1.04
C LEU A 118 8.06 -8.21 -2.36
N THR A 119 8.74 -7.18 -2.86
CA THR A 119 8.27 -6.45 -4.05
C THR A 119 8.85 -6.96 -5.38
N ASP A 120 9.92 -7.78 -5.33
CA ASP A 120 10.73 -8.32 -6.45
C ASP A 120 11.37 -7.25 -7.37
N ASP A 121 10.62 -6.20 -7.73
CA ASP A 121 11.07 -4.93 -8.29
C ASP A 121 10.61 -3.76 -7.40
N ARG A 122 11.14 -2.55 -7.64
CA ARG A 122 10.74 -1.33 -6.89
C ARG A 122 10.18 -0.25 -7.81
N ASP A 123 9.45 -0.67 -8.85
CA ASP A 123 8.96 0.25 -9.89
C ASP A 123 8.03 1.34 -9.32
N ALA A 124 7.28 1.03 -8.26
CA ALA A 124 6.45 1.97 -7.53
C ALA A 124 7.23 3.17 -6.93
N GLU A 125 8.51 3.01 -6.57
CA GLU A 125 9.34 4.12 -6.05
C GLU A 125 9.50 5.24 -7.08
N ALA A 126 9.45 4.91 -8.38
CA ALA A 126 9.63 5.89 -9.45
C ALA A 126 8.59 7.02 -9.43
N PHE A 127 7.40 6.80 -8.85
CA PHE A 127 6.33 7.80 -8.82
C PHE A 127 6.50 8.86 -7.72
N TYR A 128 7.33 8.60 -6.71
CA TYR A 128 7.57 9.54 -5.60
C TYR A 128 8.61 10.62 -5.91
N HIS A 129 9.32 10.51 -7.04
CA HIS A 129 10.31 11.50 -7.45
C HIS A 129 9.92 12.17 -8.77
N PRO A 130 9.83 13.52 -8.83
CA PRO A 130 9.43 14.23 -10.04
C PRO A 130 10.27 13.89 -11.29
N ALA A 131 11.57 13.62 -11.09
CA ALA A 131 12.49 13.28 -12.17
C ALA A 131 12.17 11.94 -12.85
N THR A 132 11.57 11.00 -12.13
CA THR A 132 11.24 9.65 -12.61
C THR A 132 9.75 9.46 -12.86
N ALA A 133 8.89 10.18 -12.14
CA ALA A 133 7.44 10.04 -12.20
C ALA A 133 6.87 10.29 -13.60
N ILE A 134 7.38 11.30 -14.31
CA ILE A 134 6.94 11.61 -15.68
C ILE A 134 7.17 10.41 -16.61
N ARG A 135 8.35 9.79 -16.53
CA ARG A 135 8.67 8.59 -17.34
C ARG A 135 7.86 7.38 -16.85
N GLY A 136 7.72 7.21 -15.54
CA GLY A 136 6.91 6.15 -14.95
C GLY A 136 5.47 6.17 -15.47
N LEU A 137 4.84 7.35 -15.48
CA LEU A 137 3.45 7.53 -15.94
C LEU A 137 3.26 7.32 -17.44
N GLN A 138 4.32 7.47 -18.26
CA GLN A 138 4.27 7.13 -19.68
C GLN A 138 4.17 5.61 -19.89
N VAL A 139 4.77 4.82 -18.99
CA VAL A 139 4.79 3.36 -19.06
C VAL A 139 3.57 2.78 -18.32
N PHE A 140 3.28 3.30 -17.12
CA PHE A 140 2.21 2.86 -16.24
C PHE A 140 1.35 4.06 -15.79
N PRO A 141 0.41 4.52 -16.63
CA PRO A 141 -0.57 5.53 -16.22
C PRO A 141 -1.40 5.04 -15.01
N CYS A 142 -1.82 5.92 -14.11
CA CYS A 142 -2.58 5.55 -12.89
C CYS A 142 -3.77 4.62 -13.14
N ARG A 143 -4.50 4.80 -14.25
CA ARG A 143 -5.62 3.92 -14.66
C ARG A 143 -5.25 2.45 -14.87
N THR A 144 -3.97 2.13 -15.08
CA THR A 144 -3.50 0.75 -15.32
C THR A 144 -3.01 0.07 -14.05
N TRP A 145 -2.95 0.78 -12.92
CA TRP A 145 -2.25 0.29 -11.73
C TRP A 145 -2.89 -0.93 -11.07
N PHE A 146 -4.17 -1.19 -11.33
CA PHE A 146 -4.92 -2.34 -10.81
C PHE A 146 -4.91 -3.57 -11.74
N THR A 147 -4.26 -3.45 -12.90
CA THR A 147 -4.07 -4.59 -13.81
C THR A 147 -2.98 -5.50 -13.27
N ALA A 148 -3.20 -6.81 -13.35
CA ALA A 148 -2.19 -7.80 -12.99
C ALA A 148 -0.91 -7.61 -13.82
N ARG A 149 0.24 -7.70 -13.15
CA ARG A 149 1.56 -7.71 -13.79
C ARG A 149 1.73 -8.97 -14.64
N VAL A 150 2.69 -8.93 -15.56
CA VAL A 150 2.99 -10.10 -16.41
C VAL A 150 3.47 -11.24 -15.53
N GLY A 151 2.79 -12.38 -15.61
CA GLY A 151 3.11 -13.58 -14.82
C GLY A 151 2.29 -13.73 -13.54
N GLU A 152 1.51 -12.72 -13.15
CA GLU A 152 0.67 -12.74 -11.97
C GLU A 152 -0.79 -13.11 -12.31
N ASP A 153 -1.41 -13.88 -11.43
CA ASP A 153 -2.84 -14.17 -11.53
C ASP A 153 -3.67 -12.97 -11.03
N PRO A 154 -4.67 -12.51 -11.80
CA PRO A 154 -5.51 -11.40 -11.36
C PRO A 154 -6.31 -11.78 -10.10
N ARG A 155 -6.50 -10.80 -9.21
CA ARG A 155 -7.40 -10.92 -8.06
C ARG A 155 -8.84 -11.19 -8.55
N ASP A 156 -9.64 -11.90 -7.74
CA ASP A 156 -11.05 -12.18 -8.08
C ASP A 156 -11.81 -10.86 -8.28
N PRO A 157 -12.38 -10.59 -9.46
CA PRO A 157 -13.13 -9.36 -9.72
C PRO A 157 -14.41 -9.22 -8.88
N ARG A 158 -14.89 -10.30 -8.23
CA ARG A 158 -16.13 -10.30 -7.42
C ARG A 158 -15.92 -9.97 -5.95
N ARG A 159 -14.68 -9.74 -5.52
CA ARG A 159 -14.34 -9.48 -4.11
C ARG A 159 -14.98 -8.22 -3.53
N GLY A 160 -15.38 -7.28 -4.39
CA GLY A 160 -16.11 -6.06 -4.00
C GLY A 160 -15.25 -5.05 -3.24
N PHE A 161 -15.89 -4.02 -2.69
CA PHE A 161 -15.27 -3.02 -1.82
C PHE A 161 -15.84 -3.15 -0.41
N ARG A 162 -15.06 -2.79 0.60
CA ARG A 162 -15.61 -2.41 1.90
C ARG A 162 -16.25 -1.02 1.77
N ARG A 163 -16.80 -0.52 2.89
CA ARG A 163 -17.80 0.57 3.00
C ARG A 163 -17.74 1.68 1.93
#